data_AF-A0A7J4UZ74-F1
#
_entry.id   AF-A0A7J4UZ74-F1
#
_cell.length_a   1.000
_cell.length_b   1.000
_cell.length_c   1.000
_cell.angle_alpha   90.00
_cell.angle_beta   90.00
_cell.angle_gamma   90.00
#
_symmetry.space_group_name_H-M   'P 1'
#
loop_
_entity.id
_entity.type
_entity.pdbx_description
1 polymer ?
#
loop_
_entity_poly.entity_id
_entity_poly.type
_entity_poly.pdbx_seq_one_letter_code
_entity_poly.pdbx_strand_id
1 'polypeptide(L)'
;MSSGEGYGSRYGNRAHNADTRIWIASAFRVQFIKTGIEKAGSINRLAREMGYRSRIHPGWSVRQILVGEQPFPYERLLKLSDYVGYPIEEVLRYRTEPQRVTVQNTNDALARHGLWCYHIARMRLR
;
A
#
# COMPACT_ATOMS: atom_id res chain seq x y z
N MET A 1 -36.33 -23.23 -19.19
CA MET A 1 -35.43 -23.47 -18.05
C MET A 1 -34.04 -23.78 -18.60
N SER A 2 -33.06 -22.91 -18.36
CA SER A 2 -31.73 -23.28 -17.82
C SER A 2 -30.83 -22.06 -17.87
N SER A 3 -30.57 -21.50 -16.70
CA SER A 3 -29.67 -20.39 -16.44
C SER A 3 -28.22 -20.85 -16.58
N GLY A 4 -27.45 -20.23 -17.46
CA GLY A 4 -26.00 -20.38 -17.53
C GLY A 4 -25.33 -19.16 -16.91
N GLU A 5 -25.19 -19.16 -15.58
CA GLU A 5 -24.60 -18.06 -14.83
C GLU A 5 -23.08 -17.95 -15.07
N GLY A 6 -22.62 -16.70 -15.12
CA GLY A 6 -21.29 -16.32 -15.57
C GLY A 6 -20.16 -16.76 -14.63
N TYR A 7 -19.26 -17.58 -15.16
CA TYR A 7 -17.95 -17.91 -14.55
C TYR A 7 -16.77 -17.13 -15.18
N GLY A 8 -17.04 -16.01 -15.87
CA GLY A 8 -16.02 -15.30 -16.66
C GLY A 8 -15.41 -14.03 -16.03
N SER A 9 -15.99 -13.46 -14.98
CA SER A 9 -15.72 -12.04 -14.64
C SER A 9 -14.57 -11.79 -13.63
N ARG A 10 -14.18 -12.77 -12.80
CA ARG A 10 -13.15 -12.54 -11.76
C ARG A 10 -11.70 -12.62 -12.24
N TYR A 11 -11.44 -13.26 -13.38
CA TYR A 11 -10.07 -13.44 -13.88
C TYR A 11 -9.64 -12.33 -14.86
N GLY A 12 -10.58 -11.74 -15.61
CA GLY A 12 -10.28 -10.68 -16.59
C GLY A 12 -9.75 -9.38 -15.98
N ASN A 13 -10.29 -8.96 -14.83
CA ASN A 13 -9.84 -7.74 -14.14
C ASN A 13 -8.49 -7.91 -13.41
N ARG A 14 -8.08 -9.13 -13.06
CA ARG A 14 -6.81 -9.36 -12.37
C ARG A 14 -5.61 -9.27 -13.32
N ALA A 15 -5.76 -9.79 -14.55
CA ALA A 15 -4.69 -9.77 -15.55
C ALA A 15 -4.33 -8.35 -16.02
N HIS A 16 -5.31 -7.45 -16.14
CA HIS A 16 -5.05 -6.06 -16.55
C HIS A 16 -4.40 -5.22 -15.43
N ASN A 17 -4.67 -5.54 -14.17
CA ASN A 17 -4.14 -4.77 -13.03
C ASN A 17 -2.76 -5.22 -12.55
N ALA A 18 -2.27 -6.40 -12.95
CA ALA A 18 -1.00 -6.97 -12.47
C ALA A 18 0.21 -6.03 -12.66
N ASP A 19 0.21 -5.22 -13.72
CA ASP A 19 1.24 -4.21 -14.01
C ASP A 19 0.91 -2.79 -13.53
N THR A 20 -0.22 -2.58 -12.84
CA THR A 20 -0.65 -1.24 -12.45
C THR A 20 0.04 -0.76 -11.17
N ARG A 21 0.67 0.43 -11.27
CA ARG A 21 1.16 1.19 -10.11
C ARG A 21 0.03 2.03 -9.53
N ILE A 22 -0.28 1.84 -8.25
CA ILE A 22 -1.43 2.43 -7.58
C ILE A 22 -0.98 3.38 -6.47
N TRP A 23 -1.32 4.65 -6.64
CA TRP A 23 -1.20 5.65 -5.59
C TRP A 23 -2.44 5.65 -4.71
N ILE A 24 -2.22 5.65 -3.40
CA ILE A 24 -3.27 5.67 -2.38
C ILE A 24 -3.10 6.92 -1.54
N ALA A 25 -4.22 7.58 -1.22
CA ALA A 25 -4.25 8.80 -0.42
C ALA A 25 -3.47 8.65 0.89
N SER A 26 -2.65 9.65 1.25
CA SER A 26 -1.65 9.53 2.32
C SER A 26 -2.23 9.13 3.68
N ALA A 27 -3.38 9.70 4.06
CA ALA A 27 -4.03 9.36 5.34
C ALA A 27 -4.38 7.87 5.43
N PHE A 28 -5.10 7.35 4.43
CA PHE A 28 -5.47 5.93 4.39
C PHE A 28 -4.23 5.03 4.23
N ARG A 29 -3.31 5.37 3.31
CA ARG A 29 -2.08 4.60 3.07
C ARG A 29 -1.28 4.38 4.36
N VAL A 30 -1.05 5.45 5.11
CA VAL A 30 -0.26 5.38 6.35
C VAL A 30 -0.96 4.52 7.39
N GLN A 31 -2.26 4.73 7.62
CA GLN A 31 -3.03 3.90 8.55
C GLN A 31 -3.03 2.43 8.13
N PHE A 32 -3.24 2.15 6.85
CA PHE A 32 -3.36 0.80 6.32
C PHE A 32 -2.05 0.01 6.45
N ILE A 33 -0.92 0.64 6.12
CA ILE A 33 0.41 0.04 6.33
C ILE A 33 0.69 -0.11 7.83
N LYS A 34 0.33 0.88 8.67
CA LYS A 34 0.48 0.78 10.13
C LYS A 34 -0.23 -0.45 10.68
N THR A 35 -1.49 -0.67 10.31
CA THR A 35 -2.26 -1.85 10.72
C THR A 35 -1.55 -3.14 10.31
N GLY A 36 -1.02 -3.19 9.08
CA GLY A 36 -0.21 -4.32 8.63
C GLY A 36 1.07 -4.52 9.46
N ILE A 37 1.78 -3.44 9.80
CA ILE A 37 3.01 -3.49 10.61
C ILE A 37 2.69 -4.00 12.02
N GLU A 38 1.62 -3.50 12.64
CA GLU A 38 1.18 -3.90 13.97
C GLU A 38 0.79 -5.38 14.00
N LYS A 39 0.03 -5.84 13.00
CA LYS A 39 -0.35 -7.25 12.86
C LYS A 39 0.87 -8.17 12.64
N ALA A 40 1.85 -7.74 11.84
CA ALA A 40 3.05 -8.52 11.55
C ALA A 40 4.13 -8.41 12.65
N GLY A 41 4.04 -7.41 13.53
CA GLY A 41 5.01 -7.08 14.56
C GLY A 41 6.25 -6.31 14.06
N SER A 42 6.43 -6.13 12.76
CA SER A 42 7.48 -5.25 12.19
C SER A 42 7.26 -5.00 10.69
N ILE A 43 7.85 -3.91 10.18
CA ILE A 43 7.83 -3.60 8.74
C ILE A 43 8.52 -4.68 7.89
N ASN A 44 9.55 -5.35 8.43
CA ASN A 44 10.24 -6.43 7.76
C ASN A 44 9.37 -7.68 7.64
N ARG A 45 8.66 -8.04 8.70
CA ARG A 45 7.68 -9.15 8.66
C ARG A 45 6.53 -8.83 7.72
N LEU A 46 5.96 -7.61 7.79
CA LEU A 46 4.92 -7.18 6.85
C LEU A 46 5.38 -7.32 5.39
N ALA A 47 6.61 -6.90 5.09
CA ALA A 47 7.14 -7.03 3.73
C ALA A 47 7.20 -8.49 3.26
N ARG A 48 7.49 -9.45 4.16
CA ARG A 48 7.44 -10.89 3.83
C ARG A 48 6.03 -11.36 3.51
N GLU A 49 5.04 -10.92 4.29
CA GLU A 49 3.61 -11.20 4.03
C GLU A 49 3.15 -10.63 2.68
N MET A 50 3.61 -9.42 2.34
CA MET A 50 3.40 -8.81 1.02
C MET A 50 4.23 -9.50 -0.10
N GLY A 51 5.06 -10.48 0.25
CA GLY A 51 5.85 -11.30 -0.67
C GLY A 51 7.12 -10.64 -1.20
N TYR A 52 7.65 -9.61 -0.53
CA TYR A 52 8.97 -9.06 -0.84
C TYR A 52 10.07 -10.02 -0.35
N ARG A 53 11.04 -10.31 -1.24
CA ARG A 53 12.04 -11.36 -1.01
C ARG A 53 13.47 -10.87 -0.74
N SER A 54 13.73 -9.56 -0.70
CA SER A 54 15.07 -9.02 -0.42
C SER A 54 15.67 -9.66 0.84
N ARG A 55 16.92 -10.14 0.72
CA ARG A 55 17.66 -10.75 1.83
C ARG A 55 18.30 -9.69 2.73
N ILE A 56 18.55 -8.50 2.19
CA ILE A 56 19.31 -7.42 2.86
C ILE A 56 18.35 -6.46 3.56
N HIS A 57 17.32 -5.97 2.85
CA HIS A 57 16.36 -4.98 3.38
C HIS A 57 14.92 -5.30 2.95
N PRO A 58 14.26 -6.30 3.57
CA PRO A 58 12.90 -6.69 3.18
C PRO A 58 11.89 -5.54 3.33
N GLY A 59 11.99 -4.72 4.40
CA GLY A 59 11.08 -3.61 4.64
C GLY A 59 11.28 -2.36 3.78
N TRP A 60 12.32 -2.29 2.92
CA TRP A 60 12.65 -1.06 2.20
C TRP A 60 11.55 -0.60 1.25
N SER A 61 11.00 -1.50 0.42
CA SER A 61 9.91 -1.15 -0.50
C SER A 61 8.65 -0.70 0.25
N VAL A 62 8.32 -1.37 1.36
CA VAL A 62 7.18 -0.96 2.21
C VAL A 62 7.41 0.42 2.81
N ARG A 63 8.64 0.72 3.24
CA ARG A 63 9.00 2.06 3.73
C ARG A 63 8.82 3.12 2.66
N GLN A 64 9.32 2.88 1.43
CA GLN A 64 9.18 3.83 0.32
C GLN A 64 7.71 4.11 -0.02
N ILE A 65 6.86 3.08 0.02
CA ILE A 65 5.42 3.25 -0.16
C ILE A 65 4.80 4.02 1.02
N LEU A 66 5.15 3.66 2.26
CA LEU A 66 4.67 4.33 3.48
C LEU A 66 4.92 5.84 3.40
N VAL A 67 6.16 6.23 3.07
CA VAL A 67 6.57 7.63 2.99
C VAL A 67 6.17 8.32 1.68
N GLY A 68 5.41 7.65 0.81
CA GLY A 68 4.83 8.27 -0.39
C GLY A 68 5.83 8.53 -1.52
N GLU A 69 7.00 7.90 -1.50
CA GLU A 69 8.00 7.98 -2.57
C GLU A 69 7.72 6.99 -3.70
N GLN A 70 6.96 5.91 -3.41
CA GLN A 70 6.59 4.90 -4.40
C GLN A 70 5.10 4.52 -4.32
N PRO A 71 4.47 4.24 -5.47
CA PRO A 71 3.15 3.62 -5.50
C PRO A 71 3.24 2.13 -5.16
N PHE A 72 2.10 1.56 -4.76
CA PHE A 72 1.98 0.10 -4.65
C PHE A 72 1.99 -0.54 -6.03
N PRO A 73 2.74 -1.64 -6.25
CA PRO A 73 2.37 -2.61 -7.27
C PRO A 73 1.05 -3.28 -6.85
N TYR A 74 0.09 -3.44 -7.77
CA TYR A 74 -1.24 -3.98 -7.45
C TYR A 74 -1.19 -5.31 -6.70
N GLU A 75 -0.38 -6.27 -7.14
CA GLU A 75 -0.25 -7.57 -6.47
C GLU A 75 0.18 -7.47 -5.00
N ARG A 76 0.97 -6.46 -4.67
CA ARG A 76 1.46 -6.21 -3.30
C ARG A 76 0.38 -5.53 -2.46
N LEU A 77 -0.42 -4.66 -3.08
CA LEU A 77 -1.59 -4.07 -2.45
C LEU A 77 -2.65 -5.12 -2.15
N LEU A 78 -2.89 -6.05 -3.09
CA LEU A 78 -3.81 -7.17 -2.91
C LEU A 78 -3.37 -8.06 -1.74
N LYS A 79 -2.09 -8.45 -1.67
CA LYS A 79 -1.55 -9.22 -0.54
C LYS A 79 -1.69 -8.48 0.79
N LEU A 80 -1.46 -7.17 0.83
CA LEU A 80 -1.67 -6.37 2.04
C LEU A 80 -3.14 -6.32 2.44
N SER A 81 -4.04 -6.17 1.46
CA SER A 81 -5.50 -6.21 1.62
C SER A 81 -5.98 -7.53 2.21
N ASP A 82 -5.56 -8.66 1.64
CA ASP A 82 -5.85 -9.99 2.17
C ASP A 82 -5.27 -10.18 3.57
N TYR A 83 -4.01 -9.76 3.77
CA TYR A 83 -3.33 -9.92 5.06
C TYR A 83 -3.98 -9.11 6.18
N VAL A 84 -4.37 -7.85 5.91
CA VAL A 84 -5.06 -6.99 6.89
C VAL A 84 -6.52 -7.41 7.07
N GLY A 85 -7.13 -8.04 6.07
CA GLY A 85 -8.56 -8.38 6.06
C GLY A 85 -9.45 -7.22 5.63
N TYR A 86 -8.94 -6.33 4.76
CA TYR A 86 -9.67 -5.17 4.25
C TYR A 86 -9.90 -5.33 2.75
N PRO A 87 -11.16 -5.44 2.24
CA PRO A 87 -11.43 -5.77 0.84
C PRO A 87 -10.73 -4.86 -0.16
N ILE A 88 -10.14 -5.43 -1.22
CA ILE A 88 -9.34 -4.68 -2.19
C ILE A 88 -10.18 -3.61 -2.90
N GLU A 89 -11.46 -3.87 -3.16
CA GLU A 89 -12.38 -2.92 -3.77
C GLU A 89 -12.57 -1.67 -2.90
N GLU A 90 -12.61 -1.83 -1.58
CA GLU A 90 -12.69 -0.73 -0.61
C GLU A 90 -11.35 0.03 -0.52
N VAL A 91 -10.21 -0.67 -0.58
CA VAL A 91 -8.89 -0.02 -0.67
C VAL A 91 -8.79 0.86 -1.91
N LEU A 92 -9.27 0.36 -3.06
CA LEU A 92 -9.18 1.06 -4.34
C LEU A 92 -10.03 2.34 -4.40
N ARG A 93 -11.03 2.50 -3.51
CA ARG A 93 -11.77 3.78 -3.37
C ARG A 93 -10.89 4.93 -2.89
N TYR A 94 -9.76 4.64 -2.24
CA TYR A 94 -8.77 5.62 -1.81
C TYR A 94 -7.67 5.89 -2.85
N ARG A 95 -7.80 5.34 -4.07
CA ARG A 95 -6.90 5.63 -5.17
C ARG A 95 -6.86 7.13 -5.43
N THR A 96 -5.67 7.63 -5.72
CA THR A 96 -5.44 9.05 -5.98
C THR A 96 -4.40 9.26 -7.07
N GLU A 97 -4.22 10.50 -7.49
CA GLU A 97 -3.19 10.90 -8.43
C GLU A 97 -1.85 11.15 -7.70
N PRO A 98 -0.69 10.86 -8.33
CA PRO A 98 0.62 11.02 -7.71
C PRO A 98 0.84 12.41 -7.10
N GLN A 99 0.39 13.47 -7.78
CA GLN A 99 0.57 14.87 -7.37
C GLN A 99 -0.18 15.22 -6.09
N ARG A 100 -1.20 14.42 -5.72
CA ARG A 100 -1.94 14.57 -4.46
C ARG A 100 -1.23 13.92 -3.28
N VAL A 101 -0.19 13.12 -3.50
CA VAL A 101 0.68 12.58 -2.44
C VAL A 101 1.85 13.55 -2.25
N THR A 102 1.77 14.38 -1.22
CA THR A 102 2.79 15.40 -0.94
C THR A 102 3.59 15.01 0.31
N VAL A 103 4.80 15.56 0.43
CA VAL A 103 5.61 15.41 1.66
C VAL A 103 4.83 15.92 2.87
N GLN A 104 4.15 17.07 2.73
CA GLN A 104 3.39 17.67 3.82
C GLN A 104 2.27 16.73 4.29
N ASN A 105 1.37 16.30 3.41
CA ASN A 105 0.24 15.48 3.83
C ASN A 105 0.66 14.07 4.27
N THR A 106 1.80 13.57 3.79
CA THR A 106 2.39 12.32 4.26
C THR A 106 2.95 12.48 5.67
N ASN A 107 3.71 13.55 5.95
CA ASN A 107 4.22 13.84 7.29
C ASN A 107 3.07 14.07 8.29
N ASP A 108 2.02 14.79 7.89
CA ASP A 108 0.83 15.01 8.73
C ASP A 108 0.11 13.68 9.04
N ALA A 109 0.03 12.76 8.08
CA ALA A 109 -0.52 11.43 8.31
C ALA A 109 0.38 10.59 9.22
N LEU A 110 1.70 10.58 8.99
CA LEU A 110 2.67 9.87 9.83
C LEU A 110 2.64 10.36 11.28
N ALA A 111 2.56 11.68 11.50
CA ALA A 111 2.46 12.27 12.83
C ALA A 111 1.18 11.81 13.56
N ARG A 112 0.02 11.93 12.90
CA ARG A 112 -1.28 11.52 13.46
C ARG A 112 -1.33 10.05 13.84
N HIS A 113 -0.58 9.19 13.16
CA HIS A 113 -0.54 7.75 13.42
C HIS A 113 0.65 7.30 14.28
N GLY A 114 1.39 8.23 14.90
CA GLY A 114 2.51 7.92 15.80
C GLY A 114 3.75 7.36 15.08
N LEU A 115 3.85 7.53 13.77
CA LEU A 115 4.94 7.05 12.90
C LEU A 115 5.95 8.17 12.58
N TRP A 116 6.18 9.08 13.53
CA TRP A 116 7.05 10.24 13.40
C TRP A 116 8.50 9.88 13.02
N CYS A 117 8.98 8.70 13.40
CA CYS A 117 10.32 8.22 13.04
C CYS A 117 10.51 7.99 11.52
N TYR A 118 9.43 7.96 10.75
CA TYR A 118 9.44 7.90 9.29
C TYR A 118 9.24 9.27 8.62
N HIS A 119 9.15 10.37 9.39
CA HIS A 119 9.02 11.72 8.83
C HIS A 119 10.13 12.01 7.83
N ILE A 120 9.73 12.58 6.70
CA ILE A 120 10.67 13.07 5.70
C ILE A 120 11.01 14.52 6.05
N ALA A 121 12.18 14.73 6.64
CA ALA A 121 12.80 16.04 6.69
C ALA A 121 13.41 16.32 5.32
N ARG A 122 12.74 17.12 4.47
CA ARG A 122 13.44 17.72 3.33
C ARG A 122 14.41 18.75 3.90
N MET A 123 15.62 18.33 4.24
CA MET A 123 16.73 19.27 4.34
C MET A 123 16.91 19.86 2.95
N ARG A 124 16.43 21.09 2.76
CA ARG A 124 16.92 21.95 1.68
C ARG A 124 18.38 22.22 2.02
N LEU A 125 19.28 21.35 1.57
CA LEU A 125 20.66 21.78 1.33
C LEU A 125 20.54 22.82 0.21
N ARG A 126 20.57 24.09 0.63
CA ARG A 126 20.82 25.22 -0.25
C ARG A 126 22.29 25.26 -0.57
#